data_AF-A0A378TRB1-F1
#
_entry.id   AF-A0A378TRB1-F1
#
_cell.length_a   1.000
_cell.length_b   1.000
_cell.length_c   1.000
_cell.angle_alpha   90.00
_cell.angle_beta   90.00
_cell.angle_gamma   90.00
#
_symmetry.space_group_name_H-M   'P 1'
#
loop_
_entity.id
_entity.type
_entity.pdbx_description
1 polymer ?
#
loop_
_entity_poly.entity_id
_entity_poly.type
_entity_poly.pdbx_seq_one_letter_code
_entity_poly.pdbx_strand_id
1 'polypeptide(L)'
;MMKVLGSLCILDNQDSRPTKPYLIDSFPLPVCVYQRAKRHKSFKGFKGFKGVGSFGYCASKSEHYFGFKAHLLTNQDGQVIAYSLTPANTDDRQVVFELTQSLQGGQASLVFGDKGYLSKALQEELAKLGVDLQTPLRDNMKEDRGQGFVSYLKRTRKTTQTVISQLSQRFNVQTTKARDLCHLSNRFIRKLLAHSLCVQINKQLGNPPLRFEMILS
;
A
#
# COMPACT_ATOMS: atom_id res chain seq x y z
N MET A 1 14.84 -11.61 -1.79
CA MET A 1 13.41 -11.50 -2.16
C MET A 1 13.27 -10.38 -3.17
N MET A 2 12.70 -10.61 -4.36
CA MET A 2 12.64 -9.58 -5.40
C MET A 2 11.46 -8.65 -5.12
N LYS A 3 11.76 -7.38 -4.85
CA LYS A 3 10.79 -6.33 -4.54
C LYS A 3 11.03 -5.15 -5.47
N VAL A 4 9.98 -4.51 -5.94
CA VAL A 4 10.10 -3.23 -6.65
C VAL A 4 9.66 -2.16 -5.68
N LEU A 5 10.61 -1.40 -5.14
CA LEU A 5 10.38 -0.26 -4.26
C LEU A 5 10.44 1.02 -5.09
N GLY A 6 9.56 1.96 -4.80
CA GLY A 6 9.67 3.32 -5.30
C GLY A 6 9.02 4.30 -4.34
N SER A 7 9.58 5.50 -4.24
CA SER A 7 8.91 6.64 -3.63
C SER A 7 8.24 7.47 -4.72
N LEU A 8 7.14 8.14 -4.35
CA LEU A 8 6.50 9.12 -5.19
C LEU A 8 6.59 10.48 -4.51
N CYS A 9 7.70 11.18 -4.75
CA CYS A 9 7.87 12.55 -4.29
C CYS A 9 7.09 13.49 -5.22
N ILE A 10 5.78 13.64 -4.99
CA ILE A 10 5.05 14.80 -5.49
C ILE A 10 4.96 15.78 -4.32
N LEU A 11 5.57 16.95 -4.52
CA LEU A 11 5.73 18.09 -3.60
C LEU A 11 4.61 18.20 -2.55
N ASP A 12 4.83 17.70 -1.35
CA ASP A 12 4.16 18.20 -0.15
C ASP A 12 5.12 19.25 0.44
N ASN A 13 4.74 20.53 0.32
CA ASN A 13 5.35 21.58 1.13
C ASN A 13 5.15 21.16 2.60
N GLN A 14 6.26 21.11 3.34
CA GLN A 14 6.29 20.72 4.75
C GLN A 14 5.31 21.60 5.55
N ASP A 15 4.14 21.06 5.90
CA ASP A 15 3.16 21.76 6.74
C ASP A 15 3.49 21.44 8.20
N SER A 16 3.85 22.47 8.97
CA SER A 16 4.37 22.43 10.34
C SER A 16 3.32 22.15 11.41
N ARG A 17 2.36 21.26 11.12
CA ARG A 17 1.25 20.88 12.02
C ARG A 17 1.53 19.54 12.69
N PRO A 18 0.89 19.19 13.84
CA PRO A 18 1.06 17.89 14.48
C PRO A 18 0.92 16.77 13.44
N THR A 19 1.92 15.89 13.42
CA THR A 19 2.21 14.96 12.31
C THR A 19 1.00 14.07 12.06
N LYS A 20 0.22 14.40 11.02
CA LYS A 20 -0.85 13.54 10.51
C LYS A 20 -0.24 12.14 10.25
N PRO A 21 -0.84 11.05 10.74
CA PRO A 21 -0.28 9.72 10.55
C PRO A 21 -0.22 9.33 9.07
N TYR A 22 0.86 8.66 8.70
CA TYR A 22 0.91 7.89 7.46
C TYR A 22 0.13 6.60 7.62
N LEU A 23 -0.25 6.00 6.51
CA LEU A 23 -1.15 4.87 6.46
C LEU A 23 -0.55 3.82 5.53
N ILE A 24 -0.45 2.59 6.04
CA ILE A 24 0.07 1.44 5.29
C ILE A 24 -1.03 0.42 5.07
N ASP A 25 -1.20 0.00 3.82
CA ASP A 25 -2.13 -1.06 3.45
C ASP A 25 -1.66 -1.78 2.18
N SER A 26 -2.16 -3.00 1.99
CA SER A 26 -1.81 -3.84 0.84
C SER A 26 -3.03 -4.31 0.07
N PHE A 27 -2.85 -4.63 -1.20
CA PHE A 27 -3.93 -5.15 -2.04
C PHE A 27 -3.41 -6.10 -3.13
N PRO A 28 -4.24 -7.04 -3.60
CA PRO A 28 -3.81 -8.01 -4.58
C PRO A 28 -3.66 -7.37 -5.97
N LEU A 29 -2.64 -7.81 -6.70
CA LEU A 29 -2.40 -7.55 -8.12
C LEU A 29 -2.37 -8.89 -8.88
N PRO A 30 -3.55 -9.41 -9.27
CA PRO A 30 -3.63 -10.63 -10.05
C PRO A 30 -3.05 -10.42 -11.45
N VAL A 31 -2.22 -11.35 -11.92
CA VAL A 31 -1.64 -11.30 -13.28
C VAL A 31 -2.40 -12.18 -14.28
N CYS A 32 -3.16 -13.15 -13.76
CA CYS A 32 -4.10 -13.93 -14.53
C CYS A 32 -5.23 -14.42 -13.62
N VAL A 33 -6.32 -14.89 -14.24
CA VAL A 33 -7.38 -15.61 -13.51
C VAL A 33 -6.79 -16.89 -12.87
N TYR A 34 -7.25 -17.20 -11.65
CA TYR A 34 -6.69 -18.28 -10.82
C TYR A 34 -6.65 -19.63 -11.56
N GLN A 35 -7.70 -19.99 -12.29
CA GLN A 35 -7.80 -21.26 -13.03
C GLN A 35 -6.73 -21.40 -14.14
N ARG A 36 -6.20 -20.28 -14.65
CA ARG A 36 -5.16 -20.26 -15.69
C ARG A 36 -3.75 -20.19 -15.12
N ALA A 37 -3.58 -20.01 -13.80
CA ALA A 37 -2.26 -19.87 -13.16
C ALA A 37 -1.33 -21.05 -13.49
N LYS A 38 -1.83 -22.29 -13.42
CA LYS A 38 -1.07 -23.51 -13.77
C LYS A 38 -0.60 -23.53 -15.23
N ARG A 39 -1.26 -22.81 -16.14
CA ARG A 39 -0.89 -22.71 -17.58
C ARG A 39 -0.19 -21.40 -17.93
N HIS A 40 -0.14 -20.45 -17.02
CA HIS A 40 0.44 -19.13 -17.25
C HIS A 40 1.96 -19.22 -17.43
N LYS A 41 2.48 -18.89 -18.61
CA LYS A 41 3.92 -18.99 -18.91
C LYS A 41 4.68 -17.72 -18.50
N SER A 42 4.04 -16.56 -18.55
CA SER A 42 4.69 -15.25 -18.48
C SER A 42 5.10 -14.76 -17.07
N PHE A 43 5.09 -15.64 -16.07
CA PHE A 43 5.77 -15.42 -14.79
C PHE A 43 6.33 -16.76 -14.24
N LYS A 44 6.40 -17.78 -15.11
CA LYS A 44 7.12 -19.03 -14.88
C LYS A 44 8.52 -18.83 -15.45
N GLY A 45 9.54 -19.17 -14.68
CA GLY A 45 10.85 -18.58 -14.88
C GLY A 45 11.45 -18.77 -16.28
N PHE A 46 11.96 -17.66 -16.83
CA PHE A 46 12.99 -17.69 -17.88
C PHE A 46 14.32 -18.11 -17.22
N LYS A 47 15.28 -18.65 -17.97
CA LYS A 47 16.55 -19.26 -17.48
C LYS A 47 17.49 -18.35 -16.63
N GLY A 48 17.06 -17.17 -16.18
CA GLY A 48 17.70 -16.36 -15.12
C GLY A 48 16.74 -15.81 -14.05
N PHE A 49 15.42 -16.07 -14.14
CA PHE A 49 14.38 -15.51 -13.27
C PHE A 49 13.40 -16.60 -12.81
N LYS A 50 13.78 -17.46 -11.86
CA LYS A 50 12.83 -18.39 -11.23
C LYS A 50 11.72 -17.61 -10.48
N GLY A 51 10.45 -17.92 -10.75
CA GLY A 51 9.32 -17.80 -9.78
C GLY A 51 9.00 -16.42 -9.21
N VAL A 52 8.57 -15.45 -10.04
CA VAL A 52 8.31 -14.07 -9.56
C VAL A 52 6.87 -13.86 -9.06
N GLY A 53 5.88 -14.51 -9.68
CA GLY A 53 4.48 -14.51 -9.21
C GLY A 53 4.20 -15.70 -8.29
N SER A 54 3.38 -15.51 -7.27
CA SER A 54 2.99 -16.57 -6.32
C SER A 54 1.48 -16.66 -6.16
N PHE A 55 1.01 -17.76 -5.58
CA PHE A 55 -0.37 -17.87 -5.11
C PHE A 55 -0.52 -17.10 -3.80
N GLY A 56 -1.59 -16.34 -3.67
CA GLY A 56 -1.95 -15.65 -2.44
C GLY A 56 -3.44 -15.74 -2.17
N TYR A 57 -3.84 -15.24 -1.00
CA TYR A 57 -5.22 -15.17 -0.57
C TYR A 57 -5.56 -13.74 -0.19
N CYS A 58 -6.68 -13.24 -0.71
CA CYS A 58 -7.21 -11.93 -0.38
C CYS A 58 -8.36 -12.13 0.62
N ALA A 59 -8.10 -11.88 1.91
CA ALA A 59 -9.08 -12.10 2.97
C ALA A 59 -10.33 -11.22 2.82
N SER A 60 -10.18 -9.98 2.33
CA SER A 60 -11.32 -9.07 2.14
C SER A 60 -12.28 -9.51 1.03
N LYS A 61 -11.81 -10.31 0.07
CA LYS A 61 -12.63 -10.86 -1.02
C LYS A 61 -12.89 -12.36 -0.87
N SER A 62 -12.34 -12.99 0.16
CA SER A 62 -12.34 -14.45 0.35
C SER A 62 -11.87 -15.23 -0.88
N GLU A 63 -10.89 -14.72 -1.61
CA GLU A 63 -10.49 -15.24 -2.92
C GLU A 63 -8.99 -15.57 -3.01
N HIS A 64 -8.67 -16.69 -3.65
CA HIS A 64 -7.32 -17.01 -4.05
C HIS A 64 -6.97 -16.36 -5.39
N TYR A 65 -5.74 -15.88 -5.51
CA TYR A 65 -5.24 -15.27 -6.74
C TYR A 65 -3.81 -15.68 -7.02
N PHE A 66 -3.39 -15.55 -8.28
CA PHE A 66 -2.01 -15.72 -8.70
C PHE A 66 -1.45 -14.40 -9.22
N GLY A 67 -0.31 -13.99 -8.66
CA GLY A 67 0.36 -12.74 -9.06
C GLY A 67 1.17 -12.14 -7.93
N PHE A 68 0.92 -10.85 -7.70
CA PHE A 68 1.69 -10.00 -6.81
C PHE A 68 0.79 -9.33 -5.78
N LYS A 69 1.39 -8.80 -4.73
CA LYS A 69 0.77 -7.94 -3.73
C LYS A 69 1.43 -6.57 -3.82
N ALA A 70 0.62 -5.53 -3.97
CA ALA A 70 1.06 -4.15 -3.88
C ALA A 70 0.86 -3.66 -2.45
N HIS A 71 1.86 -2.98 -1.93
CA HIS A 71 1.83 -2.33 -0.62
C HIS A 71 2.02 -0.84 -0.83
N LEU A 72 1.23 -0.01 -0.14
CA LEU A 72 1.28 1.44 -0.25
C LEU A 72 1.53 2.06 1.12
N LEU A 73 2.36 3.08 1.13
CA LEU A 73 2.41 4.09 2.19
C LEU A 73 1.72 5.35 1.65
N THR A 74 0.73 5.85 2.38
CA THR A 74 -0.06 7.03 2.01
C THR A 74 -0.12 8.03 3.16
N ASN A 75 -0.27 9.32 2.89
CA ASN A 75 -0.62 10.30 3.93
C ASN A 75 -2.15 10.32 4.17
N GLN A 76 -2.62 11.06 5.18
CA GLN A 76 -4.06 11.16 5.47
C GLN A 76 -4.89 11.84 4.38
N ASP A 77 -4.25 12.62 3.51
CA ASP A 77 -4.93 13.27 2.37
C ASP A 77 -5.04 12.29 1.18
N GLY A 78 -4.51 11.07 1.31
CA GLY A 78 -4.61 10.01 0.33
C GLY A 78 -3.56 10.06 -0.78
N GLN A 79 -2.51 10.86 -0.61
CA GLN A 79 -1.36 10.87 -1.51
C GLN A 79 -0.48 9.66 -1.26
N VAL A 80 -0.06 8.97 -2.32
CA VAL A 80 0.87 7.84 -2.24
C VAL A 80 2.29 8.38 -2.07
N ILE A 81 2.96 7.99 -0.99
CA ILE A 81 4.31 8.41 -0.62
C ILE A 81 5.34 7.37 -1.08
N ALA A 82 5.04 6.10 -0.85
CA ALA A 82 5.88 4.98 -1.26
C ALA A 82 5.04 3.77 -1.63
N TYR A 83 5.61 2.87 -2.43
CA TYR A 83 4.99 1.61 -2.78
C TYR A 83 6.01 0.48 -2.86
N SER A 84 5.54 -0.75 -2.68
CA SER A 84 6.33 -1.96 -2.89
C SER A 84 5.50 -3.02 -3.62
N LEU A 85 6.08 -3.66 -4.64
CA LEU A 85 5.51 -4.83 -5.29
C LEU A 85 6.24 -6.09 -4.84
N THR A 86 5.47 -7.08 -4.36
CA THR A 86 5.99 -8.34 -3.83
C THR A 86 5.22 -9.54 -4.36
N PRO A 87 5.76 -10.76 -4.33
CA PRO A 87 4.98 -11.96 -4.62
C PRO A 87 3.75 -12.08 -3.71
N ALA A 88 2.66 -12.67 -4.21
CA ALA A 88 1.37 -12.70 -3.49
C ALA A 88 1.39 -13.35 -2.08
N ASN A 89 2.33 -14.27 -1.83
CA ASN A 89 2.50 -14.99 -0.56
C ASN A 89 3.42 -14.27 0.44
N THR A 90 3.90 -13.08 0.10
CA THR A 90 4.75 -12.26 0.97
C THR A 90 4.00 -11.85 2.23
N ASP A 91 4.64 -11.99 3.39
CA ASP A 91 4.16 -11.42 4.65
C ASP A 91 4.29 -9.89 4.61
N ASP A 92 3.18 -9.21 4.90
CA ASP A 92 3.06 -7.75 4.86
C ASP A 92 4.04 -7.05 5.82
N ARG A 93 4.45 -7.74 6.90
CA ARG A 93 5.43 -7.22 7.87
C ARG A 93 6.81 -7.01 7.25
N GLN A 94 7.18 -7.81 6.25
CA GLN A 94 8.52 -7.81 5.66
C GLN A 94 8.79 -6.59 4.77
N VAL A 95 7.76 -5.82 4.41
CA VAL A 95 7.91 -4.64 3.55
C VAL A 95 7.88 -3.32 4.32
N VAL A 96 7.49 -3.33 5.59
CA VAL A 96 7.24 -2.10 6.34
C VAL A 96 8.51 -1.27 6.50
N PHE A 97 9.65 -1.90 6.81
CA PHE A 97 10.93 -1.19 6.92
C PHE A 97 11.32 -0.43 5.67
N GLU A 98 11.14 -1.05 4.50
CA GLU A 98 11.48 -0.44 3.22
C GLU A 98 10.49 0.66 2.85
N LEU A 99 9.19 0.44 3.11
CA LEU A 99 8.15 1.43 2.83
C LEU A 99 8.28 2.67 3.70
N THR A 100 8.72 2.53 4.95
CA THR A 100 8.87 3.64 5.89
C THR A 100 10.25 4.27 5.86
N GLN A 101 11.15 3.83 4.97
CA GLN A 101 12.53 4.33 4.93
C GLN A 101 12.62 5.86 4.81
N SER A 102 11.74 6.48 4.02
CA SER A 102 11.68 7.95 3.88
C SER A 102 11.19 8.69 5.13
N LEU A 103 10.66 7.97 6.12
CA LEU A 103 10.17 8.51 7.39
C LEU A 103 11.19 8.34 8.53
N GLN A 104 12.26 7.57 8.31
CA GLN A 104 13.23 7.22 9.34
C GLN A 104 14.27 8.33 9.56
N GLY A 105 14.83 8.40 10.77
CA GLY A 105 15.94 9.31 11.10
C GLY A 105 15.56 10.79 11.25
N GLY A 106 14.29 11.14 11.08
CA GLY A 106 13.74 12.48 11.29
C GLY A 106 12.90 12.59 12.57
N GLN A 107 11.92 13.50 12.56
CA GLN A 107 10.92 13.57 13.63
C GLN A 107 10.08 12.30 13.68
N ALA A 108 9.65 11.92 14.90
CA ALA A 108 8.85 10.74 15.11
C ALA A 108 7.59 10.75 14.21
N SER A 109 7.48 9.72 13.37
CA SER A 109 6.40 9.57 12.39
C SER A 109 5.43 8.49 12.84
N LEU A 110 4.16 8.85 12.97
CA LEU A 110 3.08 7.92 13.29
C LEU A 110 2.61 7.20 12.02
N VAL A 111 2.52 5.87 12.06
CA VAL A 111 2.08 5.05 10.93
C VAL A 111 0.94 4.13 11.37
N PHE A 112 -0.20 4.17 10.67
CA PHE A 112 -1.33 3.26 10.94
C PHE A 112 -1.38 2.13 9.92
N GLY A 113 -1.32 0.89 10.42
CA GLY A 113 -1.38 -0.32 9.61
C GLY A 113 -2.57 -1.21 9.92
N ASP A 114 -2.73 -2.24 9.10
CA ASP A 114 -3.67 -3.33 9.38
C ASP A 114 -3.27 -4.27 10.50
N LYS A 115 -4.26 -5.01 11.01
CA LYS A 115 -4.06 -6.11 11.95
C LYS A 115 -3.04 -7.14 11.40
N GLY A 116 -2.91 -7.26 10.07
CA GLY A 116 -1.85 -8.06 9.42
C GLY A 116 -0.42 -7.62 9.78
N TYR A 117 -0.21 -6.33 10.00
CA TYR A 117 1.09 -5.72 10.34
C TYR A 117 1.41 -5.79 11.84
N LEU A 118 0.49 -6.28 12.67
CA LEU A 118 0.71 -6.41 14.12
C LEU A 118 1.86 -7.37 14.44
N SER A 119 2.96 -6.82 14.94
CA SER A 119 4.12 -7.57 15.42
C SER A 119 4.91 -6.71 16.41
N LYS A 120 5.06 -7.20 17.65
CA LYS A 120 5.76 -6.47 18.71
C LYS A 120 7.21 -6.17 18.34
N ALA A 121 7.93 -7.18 17.82
CA ALA A 121 9.31 -7.02 17.37
C ALA A 121 9.44 -5.97 16.25
N LEU A 122 8.51 -5.98 15.29
CA LEU A 122 8.51 -4.99 14.20
C LEU A 122 8.28 -3.57 14.73
N GLN A 123 7.33 -3.41 15.67
CA GLN A 123 7.04 -2.12 16.29
C GLN A 123 8.23 -1.58 17.08
N GLU A 124 8.89 -2.44 17.87
CA GLU A 124 10.08 -2.09 18.66
C GLU A 124 11.25 -1.68 17.76
N GLU A 125 11.47 -2.39 16.65
CA GLU A 125 12.53 -2.06 15.69
C GLU A 125 12.25 -0.76 14.92
N LEU A 126 11.01 -0.54 14.47
CA LEU A 126 10.62 0.72 13.81
C LEU A 126 10.68 1.91 14.76
N ALA A 127 10.33 1.73 16.04
CA ALA A 127 10.40 2.78 17.04
C ALA A 127 11.85 3.29 17.22
N LYS A 128 12.85 2.39 17.17
CA LYS A 128 14.27 2.76 17.20
C LYS A 128 14.69 3.64 16.00
N LEU A 129 13.96 3.56 14.89
CA LEU A 129 14.19 4.33 13.68
C LEU A 129 13.32 5.60 13.61
N GLY A 130 12.56 5.91 14.66
CA GLY A 130 11.67 7.07 14.71
C GLY A 130 10.29 6.84 14.08
N VAL A 131 9.89 5.59 13.87
CA VAL A 131 8.58 5.25 13.27
C VAL A 131 7.71 4.52 14.30
N ASP A 132 6.61 5.17 14.71
CA ASP A 132 5.61 4.57 15.61
C ASP A 132 4.52 3.87 14.79
N LEU A 133 4.63 2.54 14.64
CA LEU A 133 3.64 1.73 13.96
C LEU A 133 2.50 1.31 14.89
N GLN A 134 1.29 1.79 14.62
CA GLN A 134 0.07 1.48 15.36
C GLN A 134 -0.88 0.64 14.50
N THR A 135 -1.37 -0.47 15.04
CA THR A 135 -2.36 -1.33 14.40
C THR A 135 -3.53 -1.61 15.35
N PRO A 136 -4.70 -2.02 14.84
CA PRO A 136 -5.72 -2.64 15.68
C PRO A 136 -5.15 -3.91 16.32
N LEU A 137 -5.50 -4.16 17.58
CA LEU A 137 -5.14 -5.42 18.26
C LEU A 137 -6.08 -6.55 17.86
N ARG A 138 -5.65 -7.79 18.09
CA ARG A 138 -6.50 -8.97 17.97
C ARG A 138 -7.50 -8.99 19.14
N ASP A 139 -8.63 -9.64 18.92
CA ASP A 139 -9.77 -9.57 19.85
C ASP A 139 -9.43 -10.25 21.20
N ASN A 140 -8.43 -11.14 21.21
CA ASN A 140 -7.90 -11.81 22.39
C ASN A 140 -6.77 -11.03 23.10
N MET A 141 -6.44 -9.81 22.66
CA MET A 141 -5.40 -8.97 23.26
C MET A 141 -6.03 -7.83 24.05
N LYS A 142 -5.38 -7.45 25.15
CA LYS A 142 -5.81 -6.31 25.97
C LYS A 142 -5.57 -5.00 25.23
N GLU A 143 -6.61 -4.19 25.10
CA GLU A 143 -6.55 -2.85 24.49
C GLU A 143 -6.45 -1.80 25.60
N ASP A 144 -5.22 -1.36 25.87
CA ASP A 144 -4.95 -0.33 26.89
C ASP A 144 -5.07 1.10 26.32
N ARG A 145 -5.19 1.26 25.00
CA ARG A 145 -5.31 2.59 24.36
C ARG A 145 -6.74 3.11 24.50
N GLY A 146 -6.88 4.42 24.67
CA GLY A 146 -8.18 5.06 24.79
C GLY A 146 -9.08 4.81 23.56
N GLN A 147 -10.38 4.60 23.81
CA GLN A 147 -11.38 4.31 22.77
C GLN A 147 -11.38 5.35 21.64
N GLY A 148 -11.14 6.63 21.96
CA GLY A 148 -11.03 7.71 20.97
C GLY A 148 -9.84 7.52 20.01
N PHE A 149 -8.69 7.08 20.51
CA PHE A 149 -7.52 6.79 19.68
C PHE A 149 -7.75 5.58 18.77
N VAL A 150 -8.32 4.50 19.30
CA VAL A 150 -8.65 3.30 18.51
C VAL A 150 -9.66 3.64 17.40
N SER A 151 -10.66 4.47 17.71
CA SER A 151 -11.64 4.96 16.74
C SER A 151 -10.99 5.85 15.67
N TYR A 152 -10.08 6.73 16.08
CA TYR A 152 -9.29 7.56 15.16
C TYR A 152 -8.43 6.71 14.22
N LEU A 153 -7.73 5.70 14.74
CA LEU A 153 -6.93 4.75 13.96
C LEU A 153 -7.79 4.06 12.90
N LYS A 154 -8.92 3.46 13.31
CA LYS A 154 -9.84 2.75 12.40
C LYS A 154 -10.44 3.68 11.36
N ARG A 155 -10.85 4.90 11.75
CA ARG A 155 -11.44 5.90 10.84
C ARG A 155 -10.45 6.37 9.79
N THR A 156 -9.23 6.71 10.22
CA THR A 156 -8.19 7.27 9.34
C THR A 156 -7.76 6.27 8.28
N ARG A 157 -7.68 4.98 8.63
CA ARG A 157 -7.33 3.93 7.67
C ARG A 157 -8.29 3.78 6.49
N LYS A 158 -9.54 4.27 6.62
CA LYS A 158 -10.49 4.32 5.48
C LYS A 158 -9.98 5.19 4.32
N THR A 159 -9.07 6.13 4.58
CA THR A 159 -8.41 6.91 3.52
C THR A 159 -7.64 6.00 2.57
N THR A 160 -6.74 5.14 3.07
CA THR A 160 -5.96 4.23 2.20
C THR A 160 -6.84 3.20 1.53
N GLN A 161 -7.90 2.74 2.19
CA GLN A 161 -8.90 1.87 1.55
C GLN A 161 -9.60 2.58 0.39
N THR A 162 -9.91 3.87 0.52
CA THR A 162 -10.44 4.71 -0.57
C THR A 162 -9.43 4.82 -1.70
N VAL A 163 -8.14 5.08 -1.39
CA VAL A 163 -7.06 5.13 -2.39
C VAL A 163 -6.96 3.81 -3.16
N ILE A 164 -6.95 2.67 -2.47
CA ILE A 164 -6.93 1.34 -3.08
C ILE A 164 -8.18 1.11 -3.94
N SER A 165 -9.35 1.53 -3.48
CA SER A 165 -10.60 1.44 -4.23
C SER A 165 -10.54 2.24 -5.52
N GLN A 166 -10.06 3.49 -5.48
CA GLN A 166 -9.88 4.32 -6.67
C GLN A 166 -8.87 3.73 -7.64
N LEU A 167 -7.72 3.27 -7.15
CA LEU A 167 -6.73 2.59 -7.97
C LEU A 167 -7.33 1.35 -8.65
N SER A 168 -8.14 0.59 -7.93
CA SER A 168 -8.75 -0.64 -8.43
C SER A 168 -9.90 -0.38 -9.41
N GLN A 169 -10.81 0.54 -9.12
CA GLN A 169 -12.05 0.74 -9.87
C GLN A 169 -11.99 1.86 -10.91
N ARG A 170 -11.25 2.95 -10.64
CA ARG A 170 -11.10 4.07 -11.60
C ARG A 170 -9.90 3.87 -12.50
N PHE A 171 -8.77 3.44 -11.93
CA PHE A 171 -7.52 3.29 -12.67
C PHE A 171 -7.27 1.86 -13.17
N ASN A 172 -8.11 0.89 -12.78
CA ASN A 172 -8.03 -0.51 -13.18
C ASN A 172 -6.65 -1.13 -12.91
N VAL A 173 -6.03 -0.79 -11.77
CA VAL A 173 -4.67 -1.24 -11.43
C VAL A 173 -4.58 -2.77 -11.29
N GLN A 174 -5.67 -3.41 -10.84
CA GLN A 174 -5.74 -4.86 -10.64
C GLN A 174 -5.91 -5.62 -11.97
N THR A 175 -6.19 -4.92 -13.07
CA THR A 175 -6.45 -5.51 -14.38
C THR A 175 -5.20 -5.37 -15.25
N THR A 176 -4.26 -6.31 -15.12
CA THR A 176 -3.01 -6.30 -15.88
C THR A 176 -2.90 -7.49 -16.83
N LYS A 177 -2.39 -7.22 -18.05
CA LYS A 177 -1.96 -8.22 -19.03
C LYS A 177 -0.43 -8.26 -19.16
N ALA A 178 0.28 -7.73 -18.17
CA ALA A 178 1.75 -7.73 -18.16
C ALA A 178 2.28 -9.16 -18.22
N ARG A 179 3.39 -9.34 -18.95
CA ARG A 179 4.03 -10.64 -19.19
C ARG A 179 5.44 -10.74 -18.59
N ASP A 180 5.86 -9.72 -17.87
CA ASP A 180 7.09 -9.66 -17.11
C ASP A 180 6.98 -8.54 -16.06
N LEU A 181 7.97 -8.48 -15.16
CA LEU A 181 7.96 -7.53 -14.06
C LEU A 181 8.14 -6.09 -14.51
N CYS A 182 8.96 -5.83 -15.53
CA CYS A 182 9.18 -4.46 -16.03
C CYS A 182 7.87 -3.85 -16.52
N HIS A 183 7.12 -4.57 -17.35
CA HIS A 183 5.81 -4.12 -17.83
C HIS A 183 4.77 -4.02 -16.71
N LEU A 184 4.82 -4.92 -15.72
CA LEU A 184 3.95 -4.85 -14.56
C LEU A 184 4.21 -3.59 -13.74
N SER A 185 5.48 -3.35 -13.36
CA SER A 185 5.91 -2.18 -12.62
C SER A 185 5.59 -0.90 -13.37
N ASN A 186 5.91 -0.80 -14.66
CA ASN A 186 5.63 0.38 -15.46
C ASN A 186 4.12 0.67 -15.56
N ARG A 187 3.28 -0.36 -15.70
CA ARG A 187 1.82 -0.18 -15.68
C ARG A 187 1.35 0.30 -14.31
N PHE A 188 1.83 -0.33 -13.24
CA PHE A 188 1.49 0.03 -11.88
C PHE A 188 1.86 1.48 -11.55
N ILE A 189 3.10 1.87 -11.84
CA ILE A 189 3.63 3.22 -11.65
C ILE A 189 2.79 4.26 -12.40
N ARG A 190 2.43 4.01 -13.66
CA ARG A 190 1.56 4.93 -14.42
C ARG A 190 0.20 5.13 -13.75
N LYS A 191 -0.37 4.08 -13.15
CA LYS A 191 -1.65 4.20 -12.42
C LYS A 191 -1.50 4.97 -11.12
N LEU A 192 -0.41 4.73 -10.36
CA LEU A 192 -0.09 5.51 -9.17
C LEU A 192 0.16 6.99 -9.48
N LEU A 193 0.89 7.28 -10.56
CA LEU A 193 1.14 8.64 -11.03
C LEU A 193 -0.16 9.34 -11.41
N ALA A 194 -1.03 8.67 -12.17
CA ALA A 194 -2.32 9.24 -12.56
C ALA A 194 -3.20 9.54 -11.34
N HIS A 195 -3.25 8.63 -10.36
CA HIS A 195 -3.93 8.85 -9.08
C HIS A 195 -3.35 10.06 -8.33
N SER A 196 -2.03 10.11 -8.18
CA SER A 196 -1.37 11.15 -7.38
C SER A 196 -1.48 12.53 -8.04
N LEU A 197 -1.49 12.59 -9.38
CA LEU A 197 -1.77 13.80 -10.13
C LEU A 197 -3.21 14.28 -9.86
N CYS A 198 -4.19 13.38 -9.84
CA CYS A 198 -5.57 13.72 -9.51
C CYS A 198 -5.70 14.29 -8.08
N VAL A 199 -5.01 13.69 -7.10
CA VAL A 199 -4.94 14.23 -5.72
C VAL A 199 -4.38 15.65 -5.72
N GLN A 200 -3.27 15.87 -6.45
CA GLN A 200 -2.61 17.17 -6.48
C GLN A 200 -3.43 18.25 -7.17
N ILE A 201 -4.07 17.92 -8.31
CA ILE A 201 -4.97 18.84 -9.01
C ILE A 201 -6.14 19.23 -8.08
N ASN A 202 -6.75 18.26 -7.40
CA ASN A 202 -7.82 18.58 -6.44
C ASN A 202 -7.32 19.48 -5.30
N LYS A 203 -6.15 19.21 -4.72
CA LYS A 203 -5.54 20.09 -3.71
C LYS A 203 -5.36 21.52 -4.24
N GLN A 204 -4.84 21.68 -5.47
CA GLN A 204 -4.63 22.99 -6.10
C GLN A 204 -5.93 23.75 -6.39
N LEU A 205 -7.01 23.03 -6.72
CA LEU A 205 -8.33 23.61 -6.94
C LEU A 205 -9.11 23.87 -5.63
N GLY A 206 -8.55 23.54 -4.47
CA GLY A 206 -9.24 23.66 -3.17
C GLY A 206 -10.31 22.59 -2.93
N ASN A 207 -10.34 21.54 -3.75
CA ASN A 207 -11.28 20.42 -3.65
C ASN A 207 -10.83 19.41 -2.59
N PRO A 208 -11.75 18.58 -2.05
CA PRO A 208 -11.34 17.43 -1.25
C PRO A 208 -10.39 16.52 -2.07
N PRO A 209 -9.19 16.17 -1.55
CA PRO A 209 -8.14 15.56 -2.36
C PRO A 209 -8.57 14.28 -3.11
N LEU A 210 -9.34 13.41 -2.45
CA LEU A 210 -9.82 12.15 -3.01
C LEU A 210 -11.14 12.25 -3.79
N ARG A 211 -11.72 13.43 -4.04
CA ARG A 211 -12.98 13.55 -4.78
C ARG A 211 -12.71 13.72 -6.28
N PHE A 212 -12.34 12.64 -6.96
CA PHE A 212 -11.93 12.69 -8.37
C PHE A 212 -13.07 12.98 -9.36
N GLU A 213 -14.32 12.83 -8.94
CA GLU A 213 -15.50 13.18 -9.74
C GLU A 213 -15.55 14.66 -10.13
N MET A 214 -14.81 15.51 -9.41
CA MET A 214 -14.71 16.94 -9.69
C MET A 214 -13.77 17.27 -10.86
N ILE A 215 -12.93 16.33 -11.28
CA ILE A 215 -11.87 16.54 -12.30
C ILE A 215 -11.90 15.49 -13.41
N LEU A 216 -12.47 14.32 -13.16
CA LEU A 216 -12.65 13.25 -14.12
C LEU A 216 -14.16 13.05 -14.31
N SER A 217 -14.66 13.48 -15.46
CA SER A 217 -16.03 13.27 -15.95
C SER A 217 -16.24 11.83 -16.43
#